data_AF-A0A126QKP7-F1
#
_entry.id   AF-A0A126QKP7-F1
#
_cell.length_a   1.000
_cell.length_b   1.000
_cell.length_c   1.000
_cell.angle_alpha   90.00
_cell.angle_beta   90.00
_cell.angle_gamma   90.00
#
_symmetry.space_group_name_H-M   'P 1'
#
loop_
_entity.id
_entity.type
_entity.pdbx_description
1 polymer ?
#
loop_
_entity_poly.entity_id
_entity_poly.type
_entity_poly.pdbx_seq_one_letter_code
_entity_poly.pdbx_strand_id
1 'polypeptide(L)'
;MNSQTHSALIWTPELSVHMEYLDNQHRSILRLIDTWWNKLNSGKFNATKENLAKIFSFLNRFTQQHLELEERVLDILEDHFDYSTETVAGHKMRHQVFRDDIMGHFHQDIMLRARSGDNGMDQLRPIAKWWVSHIKTEDRGYADVLAALTPERREDLYVHLIDSLLNRPIVIVGYKQFIKALRQTS
;
A
#
# COMPACT_ATOMS: atom_id res chain seq x y z
N MET A 1 23.40 5.41 19.46
CA MET A 1 22.72 4.83 18.28
C MET A 1 21.31 4.46 18.71
N ASN A 2 20.31 5.27 18.38
CA ASN A 2 18.93 5.00 18.81
C ASN A 2 18.31 3.92 17.92
N SER A 3 18.38 2.68 18.41
CA SER A 3 17.54 1.56 17.98
C SER A 3 16.09 1.82 18.40
N GLN A 4 15.40 2.74 17.73
CA GLN A 4 13.94 2.77 17.80
C GLN A 4 13.42 1.62 16.93
N THR A 5 13.01 0.56 17.63
CA THR A 5 12.41 -0.66 17.11
C THR A 5 11.20 -0.37 16.22
N HIS A 6 11.20 -0.98 15.04
CA HIS A 6 10.22 -0.88 13.96
C HIS A 6 8.85 -1.53 14.26
N SER A 7 8.45 -1.60 15.54
CA SER A 7 7.27 -2.35 16.01
C SER A 7 5.93 -1.86 15.45
N ALA A 8 5.91 -0.73 14.74
CA ALA A 8 4.70 -0.12 14.20
C ALA A 8 4.24 -0.70 12.84
N LEU A 9 5.06 -1.51 12.16
CA LEU A 9 4.69 -2.12 10.86
C LEU A 9 4.03 -3.51 10.97
N ILE A 10 3.63 -3.90 12.18
CA ILE A 10 3.01 -5.21 12.39
C ILE A 10 1.53 -5.11 12.05
N TRP A 11 1.07 -5.95 11.13
CA TRP A 11 -0.36 -6.12 10.90
C TRP A 11 -1.02 -6.73 12.13
N THR A 12 -2.15 -6.16 12.54
CA THR A 12 -2.98 -6.67 13.62
C THR A 12 -4.45 -6.68 13.18
N PRO A 13 -5.32 -7.51 13.79
CA PRO A 13 -6.74 -7.58 13.40
C PRO A 13 -7.48 -6.23 13.47
N GLU A 14 -7.04 -5.31 14.32
CA GLU A 14 -7.64 -3.97 14.49
C GLU A 14 -7.43 -3.07 13.25
N LEU A 15 -6.51 -3.44 12.36
CA LEU A 15 -6.29 -2.73 11.10
C LEU A 15 -7.20 -3.25 9.98
N SER A 16 -8.00 -4.29 10.22
CA SER A 16 -8.87 -4.89 9.20
C SER A 16 -9.92 -3.90 8.70
N VAL A 17 -10.11 -3.90 7.39
CA VAL A 17 -11.21 -3.20 6.72
C VAL A 17 -12.40 -4.13 6.42
N HIS A 18 -12.39 -5.33 7.00
CA HIS A 18 -13.43 -6.35 6.83
C HIS A 18 -13.63 -6.81 5.36
N MET A 19 -12.59 -6.65 4.54
CA MET A 19 -12.49 -7.19 3.18
C MET A 19 -11.15 -7.93 3.03
N GLU A 20 -11.20 -9.26 3.01
CA GLU A 20 -10.00 -10.11 3.09
C GLU A 20 -8.93 -9.78 2.04
N TYR A 21 -9.36 -9.42 0.83
CA TYR A 21 -8.44 -9.08 -0.25
C TYR A 21 -7.64 -7.79 0.02
N LEU A 22 -8.30 -6.73 0.52
CA LEU A 22 -7.63 -5.48 0.91
C LEU A 22 -6.73 -5.69 2.12
N ASP A 23 -7.21 -6.42 3.13
CA ASP A 23 -6.40 -6.78 4.30
C ASP A 23 -5.13 -7.56 3.90
N ASN A 24 -5.23 -8.43 2.90
CA ASN A 24 -4.08 -9.16 2.35
C ASN A 24 -3.09 -8.23 1.64
N GLN A 25 -3.58 -7.19 0.96
CA GLN A 25 -2.73 -6.15 0.38
C GLN A 25 -2.05 -5.31 1.47
N HIS A 26 -2.76 -4.84 2.50
CA HIS A 26 -2.18 -4.14 3.65
C HIS A 26 -1.09 -4.98 4.33
N ARG A 27 -1.37 -6.25 4.63
CA ARG A 27 -0.38 -7.21 5.18
C ARG A 27 0.86 -7.32 4.31
N SER A 28 0.68 -7.37 2.99
CA SER A 28 1.76 -7.52 2.04
C SER A 28 2.63 -6.26 1.95
N ILE A 29 2.01 -5.07 1.96
CA ILE A 29 2.70 -3.77 1.92
C ILE A 29 3.49 -3.53 3.21
N LEU A 30 2.87 -3.73 4.37
CA LEU A 30 3.57 -3.55 5.66
C LEU A 30 4.77 -4.50 5.80
N ARG A 31 4.58 -5.78 5.45
CA ARG A 31 5.66 -6.78 5.43
C ARG A 31 6.75 -6.45 4.43
N LEU A 32 6.39 -5.92 3.26
CA LEU A 32 7.32 -5.48 2.24
C LEU A 32 8.23 -4.38 2.78
N ILE A 33 7.64 -3.31 3.35
CA ILE A 33 8.38 -2.19 3.93
C ILE A 33 9.29 -2.66 5.07
N ASP A 34 8.78 -3.50 5.98
CA ASP A 34 9.58 -4.06 7.08
C ASP A 34 10.76 -4.92 6.59
N THR A 35 10.52 -5.79 5.60
CA THR A 35 11.57 -6.61 4.99
C THR A 35 12.67 -5.73 4.41
N TRP A 36 12.29 -4.63 3.74
CA TRP A 36 13.25 -3.70 3.14
C TRP A 36 14.06 -2.94 4.16
N TRP A 37 13.39 -2.42 5.18
CA TRP A 37 14.04 -1.75 6.29
C TRP A 37 15.12 -2.65 6.90
N ASN A 38 14.75 -3.89 7.23
CA ASN A 38 15.67 -4.85 7.85
C ASN A 38 16.86 -5.21 6.94
N LYS A 39 16.62 -5.39 5.64
CA LYS A 39 17.65 -5.70 4.65
C LYS A 39 18.66 -4.57 4.46
N LEU A 40 18.18 -3.33 4.35
CA LEU A 40 19.04 -2.15 4.23
C LEU A 40 19.82 -1.90 5.52
N ASN A 41 19.18 -2.11 6.67
CA ASN A 41 19.80 -1.86 7.99
C ASN A 41 20.83 -2.90 8.39
N SER A 42 20.66 -4.16 7.99
CA SER A 42 21.63 -5.21 8.31
C SER A 42 22.89 -5.16 7.43
N GLY A 43 22.95 -4.30 6.41
CA GLY A 43 24.03 -4.27 5.42
C GLY A 43 24.15 -5.55 4.57
N LYS A 44 23.16 -6.46 4.65
CA LYS A 44 23.16 -7.76 3.93
C LYS A 44 22.56 -7.63 2.53
N PHE A 45 22.13 -6.42 2.16
CA PHE A 45 21.56 -6.13 0.86
C PHE A 45 22.56 -5.34 0.03
N ASN A 46 22.85 -5.83 -1.17
CA ASN A 46 23.65 -5.09 -2.14
C ASN A 46 22.82 -3.93 -2.70
N ALA A 47 22.92 -2.77 -2.07
CA ALA A 47 22.16 -1.55 -2.37
C ALA A 47 22.67 -0.83 -3.63
N THR A 48 22.88 -1.56 -4.74
CA THR A 48 23.17 -0.94 -6.02
C THR A 48 21.96 -0.14 -6.51
N LYS A 49 22.20 0.82 -7.40
CA LYS A 49 21.15 1.61 -8.04
C LYS A 49 20.05 0.75 -8.64
N GLU A 50 20.42 -0.29 -9.37
CA GLU A 50 19.50 -1.19 -10.08
C GLU A 50 18.64 -1.97 -9.09
N ASN A 51 19.26 -2.45 -8.02
CA ASN A 51 18.60 -3.21 -6.98
C ASN A 51 17.60 -2.33 -6.23
N LEU A 52 18.02 -1.14 -5.77
CA LEU A 52 17.13 -0.15 -5.17
C LEU A 52 15.98 0.22 -6.13
N ALA A 53 16.28 0.56 -7.38
CA ALA A 53 15.27 0.92 -8.38
C ALA A 53 14.20 -0.16 -8.57
N LYS A 54 14.58 -1.44 -8.64
CA LYS A 54 13.63 -2.57 -8.80
C LYS A 54 12.66 -2.66 -7.62
N ILE A 55 13.17 -2.48 -6.42
CA ILE A 55 12.42 -2.58 -5.17
C ILE A 55 11.37 -1.51 -5.09
N PHE A 56 11.81 -0.27 -5.31
CA PHE A 56 10.94 0.89 -5.18
C PHE A 56 9.94 0.96 -6.32
N SER A 57 10.33 0.57 -7.52
CA SER A 57 9.38 0.41 -8.63
C SER A 57 8.30 -0.62 -8.32
N PHE A 58 8.65 -1.70 -7.62
CA PHE A 58 7.66 -2.69 -7.18
C PHE A 58 6.76 -2.14 -6.06
N LEU A 59 7.34 -1.53 -5.01
CA LEU A 59 6.56 -0.93 -3.93
C LEU A 59 5.58 0.12 -4.46
N ASN A 60 6.04 1.00 -5.35
CA ASN A 60 5.18 1.99 -6.00
C ASN A 60 4.09 1.29 -6.81
N ARG A 61 4.42 0.35 -7.69
CA ARG A 61 3.41 -0.36 -8.49
C ARG A 61 2.36 -1.07 -7.63
N PHE A 62 2.78 -1.74 -6.56
CA PHE A 62 1.88 -2.45 -5.67
C PHE A 62 1.01 -1.50 -4.84
N THR A 63 1.57 -0.35 -4.43
CA THR A 63 0.82 0.77 -3.84
C THR A 63 -0.27 1.26 -4.80
N GLN A 64 0.09 1.59 -6.03
CA GLN A 64 -0.85 2.12 -7.03
C GLN A 64 -2.04 1.18 -7.24
N GLN A 65 -1.77 -0.13 -7.33
CA GLN A 65 -2.80 -1.16 -7.50
C GLN A 65 -3.73 -1.28 -6.29
N HIS A 66 -3.18 -1.14 -5.09
CA HIS A 66 -3.97 -1.17 -3.87
C HIS A 66 -4.90 0.05 -3.79
N LEU A 67 -4.33 1.26 -3.97
CA LEU A 67 -5.11 2.49 -3.92
C LEU A 67 -6.17 2.52 -5.03
N GLU A 68 -5.87 2.06 -6.25
CA GLU A 68 -6.87 1.97 -7.32
C GLU A 68 -8.03 1.02 -6.96
N LEU A 69 -7.73 -0.08 -6.27
CA LEU A 69 -8.78 -1.02 -5.84
C LEU A 69 -9.64 -0.42 -4.73
N GLU A 70 -9.03 0.21 -3.73
CA GLU A 70 -9.75 0.92 -2.68
C GLU A 70 -10.62 2.03 -3.24
N GLU A 71 -10.11 2.81 -4.19
CA GLU A 71 -10.87 3.86 -4.88
C GLU A 71 -12.11 3.33 -5.58
N ARG A 72 -12.06 2.11 -6.14
CA ARG A 72 -13.26 1.45 -6.71
C ARG A 72 -14.24 1.02 -5.64
N VAL A 73 -13.75 0.52 -4.51
CA VAL A 73 -14.63 0.19 -3.38
C VAL A 73 -15.32 1.46 -2.89
N LEU A 74 -14.58 2.58 -2.77
CA LEU A 74 -15.15 3.87 -2.40
C LEU A 74 -16.19 4.38 -3.40
N ASP A 75 -15.92 4.27 -4.71
CA ASP A 75 -16.90 4.63 -5.75
C ASP A 75 -18.18 3.79 -5.65
N ILE A 76 -18.04 2.47 -5.44
CA ILE A 76 -19.20 1.59 -5.27
C ILE A 76 -19.97 1.96 -4.00
N LEU A 77 -19.27 2.27 -2.90
CA LEU A 77 -19.90 2.68 -1.65
C LEU A 77 -20.66 4.00 -1.80
N GLU A 78 -20.11 4.96 -2.56
CA GLU A 78 -20.78 6.21 -2.91
C GLU A 78 -22.03 5.96 -3.77
N ASP A 79 -21.90 5.19 -4.86
CA ASP A 79 -22.96 4.99 -5.84
C ASP A 79 -24.11 4.10 -5.31
N HIS A 80 -23.81 3.16 -4.41
CA HIS A 80 -24.73 2.07 -4.06
C HIS A 80 -24.98 1.89 -2.56
N PHE A 81 -24.25 2.56 -1.67
CA PHE A 81 -24.30 2.33 -0.22
C PHE A 81 -24.36 3.62 0.61
N ASP A 82 -24.80 4.74 0.02
CA ASP A 82 -25.00 6.03 0.68
C ASP A 82 -23.75 6.56 1.41
N TYR A 83 -22.56 6.20 0.94
CA TYR A 83 -21.32 6.71 1.51
C TYR A 83 -21.05 8.13 1.01
N SER A 84 -20.61 9.01 1.90
CA SER A 84 -20.51 10.44 1.63
C SER A 84 -19.52 10.74 0.49
N THR A 85 -20.01 11.42 -0.55
CA THR A 85 -19.19 11.98 -1.64
C THR A 85 -18.02 12.82 -1.14
N GLU A 86 -18.23 13.65 -0.11
CA GLU A 86 -17.16 14.47 0.48
C GLU A 86 -16.07 13.59 1.10
N THR A 87 -16.48 12.50 1.76
CA THR A 87 -15.55 11.54 2.38
C THR A 87 -14.75 10.79 1.31
N VAL A 88 -15.40 10.35 0.24
CA VAL A 88 -14.75 9.70 -0.91
C VAL A 88 -13.76 10.65 -1.58
N ALA A 89 -14.16 11.88 -1.87
CA ALA A 89 -13.29 12.88 -2.49
C ALA A 89 -12.05 13.18 -1.62
N GLY A 90 -12.25 13.36 -0.30
CA GLY A 90 -11.15 13.57 0.64
C GLY A 90 -10.18 12.38 0.71
N HIS A 91 -10.72 11.15 0.68
CA HIS A 91 -9.90 9.93 0.66
C HIS A 91 -9.05 9.84 -0.61
N LYS A 92 -9.65 10.02 -1.79
CA LYS A 92 -8.96 10.06 -3.08
C LYS A 92 -7.90 11.15 -3.16
N MET A 93 -8.15 12.31 -2.55
CA MET A 93 -7.16 13.39 -2.48
C MET A 93 -5.92 12.97 -1.68
N ARG A 94 -6.10 12.30 -0.53
CA ARG A 94 -4.96 11.79 0.25
C ARG A 94 -4.16 10.72 -0.48
N HIS A 95 -4.83 9.87 -1.25
CA HIS A 95 -4.15 8.95 -2.17
C HIS A 95 -3.31 9.72 -3.19
N GLN A 96 -3.88 10.76 -3.81
CA GLN A 96 -3.18 11.56 -4.79
C GLN A 96 -1.94 12.24 -4.21
N VAL A 97 -2.06 12.85 -3.03
CA VAL A 97 -0.92 13.44 -2.30
C VAL A 97 0.16 12.38 -2.02
N PHE A 98 -0.22 11.17 -1.61
CA PHE A 98 0.76 10.10 -1.40
C PHE A 98 1.48 9.69 -2.68
N ARG A 99 0.75 9.56 -3.79
CA ARG A 99 1.30 9.21 -5.10
C ARG A 99 2.27 10.26 -5.60
N ASP A 100 1.88 11.53 -5.56
CA ASP A 100 2.64 12.62 -6.17
C ASP A 100 3.80 13.05 -5.26
N ASP A 101 3.53 13.28 -3.98
CA ASP A 101 4.51 13.89 -3.09
C ASP A 101 5.42 12.85 -2.44
N ILE A 102 4.87 11.75 -1.93
CA ILE A 102 5.68 10.78 -1.17
C ILE A 102 6.33 9.78 -2.12
N MET A 103 5.58 9.14 -3.03
CA MET A 103 6.18 8.20 -3.99
C MET A 103 6.94 8.90 -5.13
N GLY A 104 6.45 10.05 -5.61
CA GLY A 104 7.06 10.80 -6.71
C GLY A 104 8.45 11.35 -6.36
N HIS A 105 8.58 12.07 -5.23
CA HIS A 105 9.88 12.55 -4.76
C HIS A 105 10.83 11.40 -4.42
N PHE A 106 10.30 10.32 -3.86
CA PHE A 106 11.10 9.18 -3.48
C PHE A 106 11.83 8.53 -4.68
N HIS A 107 11.13 8.34 -5.80
CA HIS A 107 11.73 7.77 -7.01
C HIS A 107 12.92 8.61 -7.52
N GLN A 108 12.78 9.94 -7.51
CA GLN A 108 13.83 10.85 -7.96
C GLN A 108 15.05 10.82 -7.01
N ASP A 109 14.80 10.83 -5.70
CA ASP A 109 15.84 10.82 -4.66
C ASP A 109 16.73 9.58 -4.72
N ILE A 110 16.14 8.40 -4.94
CA ILE A 110 16.89 7.14 -5.06
C ILE A 110 17.85 7.18 -6.26
N MET A 111 17.40 7.73 -7.39
CA MET A 111 18.21 7.78 -8.61
C MET A 111 19.44 8.68 -8.47
N LEU A 112 19.34 9.71 -7.62
CA LEU A 112 20.43 10.62 -7.27
C LEU A 112 21.38 9.98 -6.23
N ARG A 113 20.82 9.42 -5.16
CA ARG A 113 21.57 8.88 -3.99
C ARG A 113 22.32 7.58 -4.26
N ALA A 114 21.83 6.75 -5.18
CA ALA A 114 22.55 5.54 -5.56
C ALA A 114 23.93 5.84 -6.18
N ARG A 115 24.17 7.08 -6.65
CA ARG A 115 25.49 7.53 -7.14
C ARG A 115 26.47 7.87 -6.00
N SER A 116 25.97 8.12 -4.80
CA SER A 116 26.77 8.50 -3.62
C SER A 116 26.98 7.36 -2.62
N GLY A 117 26.50 6.15 -2.92
CA GLY A 117 26.61 4.99 -2.02
C GLY A 117 25.63 5.02 -0.83
N ASP A 118 24.65 5.93 -0.85
CA ASP A 118 23.56 5.98 0.14
C ASP A 118 22.50 4.93 -0.20
N ASN A 119 22.11 4.13 0.80
CA ASN A 119 21.17 3.02 0.65
C ASN A 119 19.69 3.45 0.69
N GLY A 120 19.41 4.74 0.94
CA GLY A 120 18.07 5.34 0.87
C GLY A 120 17.13 4.95 2.01
N MET A 121 17.65 4.37 3.11
CA MET A 121 16.81 3.87 4.22
C MET A 121 15.92 4.94 4.84
N ASP A 122 16.41 6.18 4.98
CA ASP A 122 15.68 7.27 5.65
C ASP A 122 14.32 7.58 5.00
N GLN A 123 14.18 7.25 3.72
CA GLN A 123 12.97 7.47 2.94
C GLN A 123 11.90 6.40 3.17
N LEU A 124 12.25 5.21 3.67
CA LEU A 124 11.25 4.21 4.04
C LEU A 124 10.42 4.63 5.26
N ARG A 125 10.95 5.52 6.09
CA ARG A 125 10.29 5.99 7.32
C ARG A 125 9.01 6.80 7.05
N PRO A 126 9.02 7.86 6.21
CA PRO A 126 7.79 8.58 5.88
C PRO A 126 6.76 7.68 5.20
N ILE A 127 7.20 6.73 4.37
CA ILE A 127 6.33 5.75 3.71
C ILE A 127 5.65 4.83 4.73
N ALA A 128 6.44 4.25 5.63
CA ALA A 128 5.94 3.41 6.73
C ALA A 128 4.92 4.16 7.59
N LYS A 129 5.23 5.40 7.96
CA LYS A 129 4.34 6.26 8.76
C LYS A 129 3.03 6.54 8.04
N TRP A 130 3.09 6.86 6.75
CA TRP A 130 1.90 7.12 5.95
C TRP A 130 0.97 5.91 5.95
N TRP A 131 1.48 4.72 5.61
CA TRP A 131 0.67 3.49 5.56
C TRP A 131 -0.02 3.19 6.89
N VAL A 132 0.73 3.23 7.99
CA VAL A 132 0.16 2.93 9.31
C VAL A 132 -0.89 3.96 9.71
N SER A 133 -0.65 5.24 9.42
CA SER A 133 -1.62 6.29 9.71
C SER A 133 -2.87 6.14 8.85
N HIS A 134 -2.69 5.99 7.53
CA HIS A 134 -3.75 5.91 6.55
C HIS A 134 -4.70 4.75 6.82
N ILE A 135 -4.18 3.55 7.08
CA ILE A 135 -5.00 2.38 7.44
C ILE A 135 -5.81 2.65 8.72
N LYS A 136 -5.18 3.28 9.72
CA LYS A 136 -5.83 3.53 11.02
C LYS A 136 -6.88 4.63 10.99
N THR A 137 -6.74 5.61 10.11
CA THR A 137 -7.59 6.81 10.13
C THR A 137 -8.53 6.90 8.95
N GLU A 138 -8.04 6.61 7.74
CA GLU A 138 -8.80 6.80 6.50
C GLU A 138 -9.50 5.53 6.07
N ASP A 139 -8.79 4.40 6.05
CA ASP A 139 -9.38 3.12 5.65
C ASP A 139 -10.42 2.66 6.67
N ARG A 140 -10.21 3.05 7.93
CA ARG A 140 -11.17 2.79 9.00
C ARG A 140 -12.55 3.41 8.72
N GLY A 141 -12.60 4.54 8.02
CA GLY A 141 -13.86 5.20 7.68
C GLY A 141 -14.79 4.31 6.86
N TYR A 142 -14.27 3.65 5.82
CA TYR A 142 -15.06 2.72 5.03
C TYR A 142 -15.13 1.32 5.67
N ALA A 143 -14.15 0.93 6.50
CA ALA A 143 -14.19 -0.32 7.27
C ALA A 143 -15.44 -0.44 8.14
N ASP A 144 -15.83 0.64 8.82
CA ASP A 144 -17.02 0.66 9.68
C ASP A 144 -18.31 0.42 8.87
N VAL A 145 -18.39 0.97 7.66
CA VAL A 145 -19.50 0.71 6.73
C VAL A 145 -19.51 -0.75 6.30
N LEU A 146 -18.37 -1.30 5.88
CA LEU A 146 -18.25 -2.70 5.47
C LEU A 146 -18.60 -3.68 6.60
N ALA A 147 -18.22 -3.35 7.84
CA ALA A 147 -18.56 -4.14 9.02
C ALA A 147 -20.07 -4.19 9.30
N ALA A 148 -20.79 -3.10 8.99
CA ALA A 148 -22.22 -2.97 9.25
C ALA A 148 -23.12 -3.58 8.16
N LEU A 149 -22.57 -3.95 6.99
CA LEU A 149 -23.34 -4.56 5.91
C LEU A 149 -23.91 -5.93 6.31
N THR A 150 -25.17 -6.17 5.97
CA THR A 150 -25.75 -7.52 6.02
C THR A 150 -25.05 -8.43 5.00
N PRO A 151 -25.15 -9.77 5.14
CA PRO A 151 -24.58 -10.69 4.16
C PRO A 151 -25.02 -10.41 2.72
N GLU A 152 -26.29 -10.09 2.52
CA GLU A 152 -26.88 -9.78 1.19
C GLU A 152 -26.28 -8.49 0.63
N ARG A 153 -26.20 -7.43 1.44
CA ARG A 153 -25.59 -6.15 1.01
C ARG A 153 -24.10 -6.28 0.73
N ARG A 154 -23.41 -7.18 1.43
CA ARG A 154 -22.01 -7.51 1.17
C ARG A 154 -21.86 -8.29 -0.14
N GLU A 155 -22.80 -9.17 -0.47
CA GLU A 155 -22.82 -9.85 -1.76
C GLU A 155 -23.04 -8.85 -2.91
N ASP A 156 -23.99 -7.92 -2.78
CA ASP A 156 -24.20 -6.83 -3.76
C ASP A 156 -22.91 -6.04 -4.02
N LEU A 157 -22.19 -5.67 -2.95
CA LEU A 157 -20.91 -4.97 -3.05
C LEU A 157 -19.91 -5.75 -3.90
N TYR A 158 -19.78 -7.06 -3.68
CA TYR A 158 -18.88 -7.90 -4.45
C TYR A 158 -19.30 -8.05 -5.91
N VAL A 159 -20.60 -8.10 -6.20
CA VAL A 159 -21.12 -8.11 -7.59
C VAL A 159 -20.69 -6.83 -8.31
N HIS A 160 -20.95 -5.66 -7.74
CA HIS A 160 -20.52 -4.38 -8.32
C HIS A 160 -19.00 -4.29 -8.49
N LEU A 161 -18.23 -4.82 -7.54
CA LEU A 161 -16.77 -4.85 -7.62
C LEU A 161 -16.29 -5.76 -8.75
N ILE A 162 -16.87 -6.95 -8.90
CA ILE A 162 -16.56 -7.88 -9.99
C ILE A 162 -16.89 -7.24 -11.34
N ASP A 163 -18.07 -6.64 -11.49
CA ASP A 163 -18.48 -5.97 -12.73
C ASP A 163 -17.52 -4.81 -13.09
N SER A 164 -17.14 -4.00 -12.10
CA SER A 164 -16.15 -2.93 -12.26
C SER A 164 -14.79 -3.47 -12.72
N LEU A 165 -14.33 -4.60 -12.15
CA LEU A 165 -13.07 -5.24 -12.52
C LEU A 165 -13.11 -5.91 -13.90
N LEU A 166 -14.25 -6.46 -14.31
CA LEU A 166 -14.44 -7.02 -15.66
C LEU A 166 -14.40 -5.92 -16.73
N ASN A 167 -15.01 -4.78 -16.45
CA ASN A 167 -15.07 -3.66 -17.39
C ASN A 167 -13.76 -2.84 -17.46
N ARG A 168 -13.07 -2.69 -16.31
CA ARG A 168 -11.76 -2.03 -16.22
C ARG A 168 -10.82 -2.89 -15.39
N PRO A 169 -10.01 -3.79 -15.96
CA PRO A 169 -9.13 -4.63 -15.15
C PRO A 169 -8.04 -3.83 -14.41
N ILE A 170 -7.80 -4.18 -13.13
CA ILE A 170 -6.56 -3.78 -12.44
C ILE A 170 -5.50 -4.85 -12.71
N VAL A 171 -4.32 -4.46 -13.18
CA VAL A 171 -3.19 -5.38 -13.25
C VAL A 171 -2.75 -5.69 -11.83
N ILE A 172 -2.82 -6.95 -11.38
CA ILE A 172 -2.37 -7.33 -10.03
C ILE A 172 -0.94 -7.87 -10.12
N VAL A 173 0.03 -7.20 -9.51
CA VAL A 173 1.37 -7.79 -9.35
C VAL A 173 1.41 -8.52 -8.02
N GLY A 174 1.65 -9.83 -8.06
CA GLY A 174 1.61 -10.66 -6.86
C GLY A 174 2.85 -10.46 -5.98
N TYR A 175 2.64 -10.27 -4.66
CA TYR A 175 3.70 -10.29 -3.64
C TYR A 175 4.66 -11.49 -3.77
N LYS A 176 4.13 -12.68 -4.10
CA LYS A 176 4.93 -13.90 -4.33
C LYS A 176 5.90 -13.76 -5.51
N GLN A 177 5.51 -13.07 -6.57
CA GLN A 177 6.35 -12.85 -7.76
C GLN A 177 7.52 -11.92 -7.41
N PHE A 178 7.30 -10.94 -6.54
CA PHE A 178 8.35 -10.05 -6.06
C PHE A 178 9.35 -10.73 -5.13
N ILE A 179 8.88 -11.45 -4.11
CA ILE A 179 9.78 -12.18 -3.20
C ILE A 179 10.63 -13.19 -3.98
N LYS A 180 10.07 -13.81 -5.03
CA LYS A 180 10.82 -14.67 -5.95
C LYS A 180 11.92 -13.88 -6.68
N ALA A 181 11.63 -12.71 -7.25
CA ALA A 181 12.61 -11.87 -7.93
C ALA A 181 13.74 -11.37 -6.99
N LEU A 182 13.42 -11.10 -5.72
CA LEU A 182 14.42 -10.70 -4.73
C LEU A 182 15.40 -11.79 -4.33
N ARG A 183 14.95 -13.04 -4.28
CA ARG A 183 15.82 -14.18 -3.93
C ARG A 183 16.79 -14.53 -5.06
N GLN A 184 16.55 -14.04 -6.26
CA GLN A 184 17.39 -14.25 -7.44
C GLN A 184 18.42 -13.12 -7.65
N THR A 185 18.35 -12.05 -6.86
CA THR A 185 19.23 -10.87 -6.94
C THR A 185 20.17 -10.73 -5.74
N SER A 186 20.16 -11.73 -4.86
CA SER A 186 21.07 -11.97 -3.72
C SER A 186 22.03 -13.09 -4.04
#